data_AF-A0A931YXF9-F1
#
_entry.id   AF-A0A931YXF9-F1
#
_cell.length_a   1.000
_cell.length_b   1.000
_cell.length_c   1.000
_cell.angle_alpha   90.00
_cell.angle_beta   90.00
_cell.angle_gamma   90.00
#
_symmetry.space_group_name_H-M   'P 1'
#
loop_
_entity.id
_entity.type
_entity.pdbx_description
1 polymer ?
#
loop_
_entity_poly.entity_id
_entity_poly.type
_entity_poly.pdbx_seq_one_letter_code
_entity_poly.pdbx_strand_id
1 'polypeptide(L)'
;MAPKRIAFLVFPRLTLLDLVGAYDALRRIATMSIDPAVTHRIVGTEPEIADETGLVVKPDSVYEDLAAFDLLYVPGGLGTRALMDDARLLDYLKTWGAERPLASVCTGALLLGRAGYLRGRRATTHHRAYELLRPLCREVVTDRRIVDEGRVVTAGGVASSLDLGLYLVEKFWGADARVKIAAQMEYRGYSAI
;
A
#
# COMPACT_ATOMS: atom_id res chain seq x y z
N MET A 1 4.16 16.54 -8.45
CA MET A 1 3.08 16.22 -9.40
C MET A 1 2.31 15.02 -8.87
N ALA A 2 1.03 14.87 -9.21
CA ALA A 2 0.27 13.68 -8.86
C ALA A 2 0.78 12.45 -9.65
N PRO A 3 0.81 11.24 -9.07
CA PRO A 3 1.09 10.00 -9.80
C PRO A 3 0.13 9.81 -10.97
N LYS A 4 0.58 9.26 -12.10
CA LYS A 4 -0.28 8.92 -13.24
C LYS A 4 -0.42 7.42 -13.44
N ARG A 5 0.56 6.65 -13.00
CA ARG A 5 0.52 5.19 -12.99
C ARG A 5 0.71 4.72 -11.54
N ILE A 6 0.04 3.64 -11.14
CA ILE A 6 0.07 3.12 -9.76
C ILE A 6 0.29 1.61 -9.77
N ALA A 7 1.36 1.15 -9.11
CA ALA A 7 1.63 -0.28 -8.89
C ALA A 7 1.06 -0.73 -7.55
N PHE A 8 0.23 -1.77 -7.58
CA PHE A 8 -0.19 -2.50 -6.39
C PHE A 8 0.52 -3.86 -6.37
N LEU A 9 1.42 -4.07 -5.41
CA LEU A 9 2.11 -5.34 -5.26
C LEU A 9 1.17 -6.40 -4.68
N VAL A 10 1.20 -7.62 -5.22
CA VAL A 10 0.55 -8.80 -4.65
C VAL A 10 1.50 -9.99 -4.57
N PHE A 11 1.36 -10.80 -3.51
CA PHE A 11 2.24 -11.92 -3.19
C PHE A 11 1.45 -13.00 -2.44
N PRO A 12 1.87 -14.29 -2.45
CA PRO A 12 1.12 -15.36 -1.79
C PRO A 12 0.89 -15.07 -0.31
N ARG A 13 -0.32 -15.37 0.19
CA ARG A 13 -0.72 -15.13 1.58
C ARG A 13 -0.66 -13.65 1.98
N LEU A 14 -1.00 -12.75 1.05
CA LEU A 14 -1.37 -11.37 1.39
C LEU A 14 -2.71 -11.36 2.14
N THR A 15 -2.95 -10.32 2.94
CA THR A 15 -4.30 -10.01 3.43
C THR A 15 -5.00 -9.17 2.38
N LEU A 16 -5.99 -9.72 1.67
CA LEU A 16 -6.61 -9.02 0.53
C LEU A 16 -7.28 -7.70 0.91
N LEU A 17 -7.80 -7.56 2.14
CA LEU A 17 -8.34 -6.29 2.62
C LEU A 17 -7.27 -5.19 2.75
N ASP A 18 -6.00 -5.54 2.96
CA ASP A 18 -4.89 -4.58 2.93
C ASP A 18 -4.69 -3.99 1.52
N LEU A 19 -5.02 -4.75 0.47
CA LEU A 19 -4.98 -4.32 -0.93
C LEU A 19 -6.26 -3.56 -1.32
N VAL A 20 -7.42 -4.21 -1.20
CA VAL A 20 -8.63 -3.75 -1.91
C VAL A 20 -9.16 -2.40 -1.42
N GLY A 21 -8.94 -2.05 -0.15
CA GLY A 21 -9.38 -0.76 0.39
C GLY A 21 -8.69 0.44 -0.27
N ALA A 22 -7.37 0.37 -0.46
CA ALA A 22 -6.63 1.43 -1.13
C ALA A 22 -6.79 1.38 -2.65
N TYR A 23 -6.84 0.18 -3.23
CA TYR A 23 -7.14 -0.04 -4.63
C TYR A 23 -8.48 0.60 -5.04
N ASP A 24 -9.54 0.41 -4.26
CA ASP A 24 -10.86 0.94 -4.56
C ASP A 24 -10.92 2.48 -4.46
N ALA A 25 -10.27 3.07 -3.45
CA ALA A 25 -10.16 4.52 -3.34
C ALA A 25 -9.34 5.15 -4.50
N LEU A 26 -8.20 4.56 -4.85
CA LEU A 26 -7.30 5.09 -5.88
C LEU A 26 -7.84 4.87 -7.32
N ARG A 27 -8.44 3.71 -7.63
CA ARG A 27 -9.02 3.48 -8.99
C ARG A 27 -10.13 4.48 -9.32
N ARG A 28 -10.85 4.98 -8.29
CA ARG A 28 -11.97 5.92 -8.45
C ARG A 28 -11.53 7.29 -8.97
N ILE A 29 -10.25 7.64 -8.86
CA ILE A 29 -9.71 8.88 -9.43
C ILE A 29 -9.96 8.93 -10.95
N ALA A 30 -9.73 7.83 -11.65
CA ALA A 30 -10.02 7.71 -13.08
C ALA A 30 -11.52 7.50 -13.33
N THR A 31 -12.17 6.55 -12.65
CA THR A 31 -13.58 6.21 -12.93
C THR A 31 -14.59 7.27 -12.50
N MET A 32 -14.20 8.26 -11.69
CA MET A 32 -15.02 9.43 -11.32
C MET A 32 -14.53 10.73 -11.98
N SER A 33 -13.67 10.61 -13.01
CA SER A 33 -13.13 11.70 -13.83
C SER A 33 -12.48 12.83 -13.03
N ILE A 34 -11.81 12.50 -11.92
CA ILE A 34 -10.98 13.45 -11.16
C ILE A 34 -9.66 13.67 -11.90
N ASP A 35 -9.05 12.58 -12.37
CA ASP A 35 -7.87 12.61 -13.23
C ASP A 35 -7.91 11.38 -14.16
N PRO A 36 -8.48 11.51 -15.38
CA PRO A 36 -8.69 10.38 -16.29
C PRO A 36 -7.40 9.81 -16.88
N ALA A 37 -6.26 10.48 -16.67
CA ALA A 37 -4.94 9.95 -17.04
C ALA A 37 -4.36 8.98 -15.99
N VAL A 38 -5.03 8.80 -14.84
CA VAL A 38 -4.59 7.85 -13.81
C VAL A 38 -4.90 6.42 -14.24
N THR A 39 -3.90 5.56 -14.14
CA THR A 39 -3.99 4.12 -14.40
C THR A 39 -3.40 3.33 -13.24
N HIS A 40 -3.77 2.05 -13.12
CA HIS A 40 -3.25 1.16 -12.10
C HIS A 40 -2.83 -0.18 -12.71
N ARG A 41 -1.99 -0.92 -11.99
CA ARG A 41 -1.54 -2.28 -12.32
C ARG A 41 -1.44 -3.09 -11.03
N ILE A 42 -2.01 -4.29 -11.03
CA ILE A 42 -1.77 -5.29 -9.99
C ILE A 42 -0.55 -6.11 -10.45
N VAL A 43 0.59 -5.92 -9.77
CA VAL A 43 1.85 -6.58 -10.12
C VAL A 43 2.13 -7.69 -9.11
N GLY A 44 2.17 -8.93 -9.58
CA GLY A 44 2.37 -10.11 -8.75
C GLY A 44 3.82 -10.56 -8.64
N THR A 45 4.10 -11.38 -7.62
CA THR A 45 5.30 -12.21 -7.58
C THR A 45 5.14 -13.54 -8.33
N GLU A 46 3.90 -13.95 -8.59
CA GLU A 46 3.51 -15.20 -9.26
C GLU A 46 2.28 -14.94 -10.15
N PRO A 47 2.02 -15.75 -11.20
CA PRO A 47 0.91 -15.51 -12.15
C PRO A 47 -0.48 -15.76 -11.58
N GLU A 48 -0.58 -16.37 -10.39
CA GLU A 48 -1.79 -16.57 -9.62
C GLU A 48 -1.43 -16.44 -8.13
N ILE A 49 -2.23 -15.73 -7.36
CA ILE A 49 -1.93 -15.38 -5.97
C ILE A 49 -3.11 -15.74 -5.09
N ALA A 50 -2.95 -16.75 -4.23
CA ALA A 50 -3.93 -17.08 -3.19
C ALA A 50 -3.64 -16.32 -1.89
N ASP A 51 -4.69 -15.87 -1.21
CA ASP A 51 -4.63 -15.48 0.20
C ASP A 51 -4.56 -16.71 1.13
N GLU A 52 -4.58 -16.47 2.45
CA GLU A 52 -4.49 -17.54 3.46
C GLU A 52 -5.72 -18.45 3.52
N THR A 53 -6.83 -18.05 2.90
CA THR A 53 -8.13 -18.75 2.91
C THR A 53 -8.50 -19.33 1.54
N GLY A 54 -7.66 -19.13 0.52
CA GLY A 54 -7.87 -19.63 -0.83
C GLY A 54 -8.60 -18.67 -1.77
N LEU A 55 -8.81 -17.41 -1.38
CA LEU A 55 -9.31 -16.39 -2.31
C LEU A 55 -8.16 -15.97 -3.25
N VAL A 56 -8.41 -16.09 -4.56
CA VAL A 56 -7.39 -15.92 -5.61
C VAL A 56 -7.49 -14.56 -6.29
N VAL A 57 -6.34 -13.91 -6.47
CA VAL A 57 -6.14 -12.78 -7.37
C VAL A 57 -5.23 -13.21 -8.51
N LYS A 58 -5.65 -12.92 -9.75
CA LYS A 58 -4.81 -13.00 -10.94
C LYS A 58 -4.23 -11.61 -11.21
N PRO A 59 -2.92 -11.39 -11.02
CA PRO A 59 -2.31 -10.09 -11.29
C PRO A 59 -2.27 -9.79 -12.80
N ASP A 60 -2.17 -8.52 -13.16
CA ASP A 60 -2.06 -8.08 -14.55
C ASP A 60 -0.69 -8.41 -15.16
N SER A 61 0.33 -8.56 -14.32
CA SER A 61 1.72 -8.84 -14.68
C SER A 61 2.48 -9.45 -13.51
N VAL A 62 3.67 -10.02 -13.79
CA VAL A 62 4.53 -10.65 -12.77
C VAL A 62 5.91 -9.99 -12.83
N TYR A 63 6.34 -9.38 -11.73
CA TYR A 63 7.61 -8.62 -11.65
C TYR A 63 7.79 -7.57 -12.78
N GLU A 64 6.73 -6.85 -13.15
CA GLU A 64 6.80 -5.75 -14.14
C GLU A 64 7.72 -4.62 -13.64
N ASP A 65 8.49 -3.99 -14.55
CA ASP A 65 9.50 -3.00 -14.19
C ASP A 65 8.91 -1.79 -13.44
N LEU A 66 9.32 -1.62 -12.18
CA LEU A 66 8.90 -0.52 -11.31
C LEU A 66 9.30 0.86 -11.83
N ALA A 67 10.27 0.98 -12.75
CA ALA A 67 10.56 2.24 -13.43
C ALA A 67 9.34 2.81 -14.16
N ALA A 68 8.39 1.97 -14.58
CA ALA A 68 7.12 2.40 -15.19
C ALA A 68 6.11 3.05 -14.19
N PHE A 69 6.43 3.05 -12.88
CA PHE A 69 5.61 3.25 -11.66
C PHE A 69 4.33 4.13 -11.73
N ASP A 70 4.14 5.32 -11.13
CA ASP A 70 4.96 6.28 -10.37
C ASP A 70 4.67 6.30 -8.85
N LEU A 71 3.60 5.64 -8.37
CA LEU A 71 3.31 5.33 -6.96
C LEU A 71 3.32 3.81 -6.73
N LEU A 72 4.00 3.35 -5.69
CA LEU A 72 4.00 1.93 -5.26
C LEU A 72 3.17 1.74 -4.00
N TYR A 73 2.33 0.70 -3.99
CA TYR A 73 1.54 0.28 -2.85
C TYR A 73 1.87 -1.17 -2.45
N VAL A 74 2.22 -1.38 -1.18
CA VAL A 74 2.61 -2.69 -0.63
C VAL A 74 1.66 -3.12 0.51
N PRO A 75 0.80 -4.13 0.31
CA PRO A 75 -0.08 -4.67 1.35
C PRO A 75 0.71 -5.52 2.37
N GLY A 76 0.04 -5.94 3.45
CA GLY A 76 0.53 -6.94 4.40
C GLY A 76 -0.06 -8.33 4.19
N GLY A 77 0.07 -9.18 5.22
CA GLY A 77 -0.39 -10.57 5.26
C GLY A 77 0.63 -11.52 5.90
N LEU A 78 0.28 -12.78 6.16
CA LEU A 78 1.25 -13.74 6.71
C LEU A 78 2.44 -13.96 5.77
N GLY A 79 2.25 -13.87 4.45
CA GLY A 79 3.31 -14.02 3.43
C GLY A 79 4.52 -13.12 3.65
N THR A 80 4.30 -11.91 4.17
CA THR A 80 5.38 -10.95 4.48
C THR A 80 6.50 -11.52 5.36
N ARG A 81 6.22 -12.52 6.22
CA ARG A 81 7.22 -13.12 7.11
C ARG A 81 8.33 -13.85 6.36
N ALA A 82 7.99 -14.60 5.31
CA ALA A 82 9.00 -15.25 4.48
C ALA A 82 9.64 -14.23 3.52
N LEU A 83 8.83 -13.33 2.96
CA LEU A 83 9.26 -12.33 2.00
C LEU A 83 10.18 -11.24 2.58
N MET A 84 10.24 -11.11 3.91
CA MET A 84 11.26 -10.28 4.58
C MET A 84 12.69 -10.78 4.30
N ASP A 85 12.89 -12.05 3.99
CA ASP A 85 14.19 -12.67 3.69
C ASP A 85 14.33 -13.13 2.22
N ASP A 86 13.32 -12.86 1.38
CA ASP A 86 13.33 -13.20 -0.03
C ASP A 86 14.15 -12.18 -0.84
N ALA A 87 15.34 -12.59 -1.29
CA ALA A 87 16.25 -11.73 -2.03
C ALA A 87 15.63 -11.17 -3.33
N ARG A 88 14.83 -11.98 -4.06
CA ARG A 88 14.23 -11.60 -5.34
C ARG A 88 13.23 -10.46 -5.15
N LEU A 89 12.36 -10.55 -4.15
CA LEU A 89 11.41 -9.50 -3.83
C LEU A 89 12.12 -8.25 -3.30
N LEU A 90 13.10 -8.42 -2.40
CA LEU A 90 13.81 -7.27 -1.83
C LEU A 90 14.61 -6.50 -2.88
N ASP A 91 15.27 -7.20 -3.81
CA ASP A 91 16.01 -6.56 -4.90
C ASP A 91 15.07 -5.93 -5.92
N TYR A 92 13.93 -6.57 -6.21
CA TYR A 92 12.86 -5.95 -6.99
C TYR A 92 12.33 -4.67 -6.32
N LEU A 93 12.02 -4.68 -5.02
CA LEU A 93 11.57 -3.49 -4.29
C LEU A 93 12.61 -2.37 -4.30
N LYS A 94 13.92 -2.68 -4.32
CA LYS A 94 14.99 -1.68 -4.43
C LYS A 94 15.00 -0.95 -5.78
N THR A 95 14.44 -1.52 -6.86
CA THR A 95 14.39 -0.85 -8.18
C THR A 95 13.42 0.34 -8.21
N TRP A 96 12.51 0.46 -7.23
CA TRP A 96 11.57 1.58 -7.12
C TRP A 96 12.25 2.96 -7.17
N GLY A 97 13.47 3.05 -6.63
CA GLY A 97 14.21 4.30 -6.51
C GLY A 97 13.80 5.09 -5.26
N ALA A 98 14.80 5.62 -4.56
CA ALA A 98 14.61 6.19 -3.23
C ALA A 98 13.61 7.35 -3.20
N GLU A 99 13.59 8.23 -4.20
CA GLU A 99 12.87 9.51 -4.18
C GLU A 99 11.38 9.43 -4.56
N ARG A 100 10.90 8.30 -5.08
CA ARG A 100 9.52 8.16 -5.57
C ARG A 100 8.55 7.82 -4.43
N PRO A 101 7.28 8.28 -4.49
CA PRO A 101 6.32 8.02 -3.43
C PRO A 101 5.97 6.53 -3.34
N LEU A 102 5.97 5.98 -2.13
CA LEU A 102 5.52 4.63 -1.85
C LEU A 102 4.72 4.56 -0.54
N ALA A 103 3.81 3.60 -0.48
CA ALA A 103 2.92 3.42 0.65
C ALA A 103 2.77 1.94 1.04
N SER A 104 2.46 1.67 2.31
CA SER A 104 2.18 0.32 2.79
C SER A 104 1.17 0.24 3.93
N VAL A 105 0.41 -0.84 3.97
CA VAL A 105 -0.49 -1.20 5.08
C VAL A 105 0.08 -2.41 5.84
N CYS A 106 -0.24 -2.51 7.13
CA CYS A 106 -0.03 -3.70 7.93
C CYS A 106 1.45 -4.12 7.87
N THR A 107 1.72 -5.40 7.69
CA THR A 107 3.09 -5.94 7.61
C THR A 107 3.83 -5.60 6.31
N GLY A 108 3.20 -4.95 5.33
CA GLY A 108 3.88 -4.41 4.15
C GLY A 108 5.00 -3.43 4.49
N ALA A 109 4.86 -2.70 5.61
CA ALA A 109 5.91 -1.84 6.15
C ALA A 109 7.19 -2.61 6.50
N LEU A 110 7.11 -3.90 6.85
CA LEU A 110 8.29 -4.72 7.12
C LEU A 110 9.10 -4.95 5.83
N LEU A 111 8.42 -5.16 4.69
CA LEU A 111 9.07 -5.29 3.38
C LEU A 111 9.75 -3.97 2.96
N LEU A 112 9.07 -2.84 3.17
CA LEU A 112 9.68 -1.51 2.93
C LEU A 112 10.89 -1.27 3.84
N GLY A 113 10.83 -1.72 5.09
CA GLY A 113 11.92 -1.67 6.04
C GLY A 113 13.13 -2.51 5.63
N ARG A 114 12.90 -3.77 5.21
CA ARG A 114 13.95 -4.67 4.71
C ARG A 114 14.55 -4.21 3.38
N ALA A 115 13.78 -3.57 2.51
CA ALA A 115 14.28 -2.89 1.31
C ALA A 115 15.00 -1.55 1.61
N GLY A 116 14.99 -1.09 2.87
CA GLY A 116 15.75 0.08 3.35
C GLY A 116 15.01 1.42 3.33
N TYR A 117 13.77 1.48 2.82
CA TYR A 117 13.02 2.73 2.66
C TYR A 117 12.66 3.43 3.98
N LEU A 118 12.58 2.67 5.08
CA LEU A 118 12.23 3.18 6.41
C LEU A 118 13.44 3.64 7.25
N ARG A 119 14.67 3.45 6.76
CA ARG A 119 15.89 3.85 7.47
C ARG A 119 15.85 5.35 7.79
N GLY A 120 15.95 5.70 9.07
CA GLY A 120 15.92 7.09 9.55
C GLY A 120 14.53 7.74 9.61
N ARG A 121 13.46 7.03 9.24
CA ARG A 121 12.07 7.52 9.23
C ARG A 121 11.23 6.96 10.37
N ARG A 122 10.20 7.70 10.78
CA ARG A 122 9.07 7.10 11.53
C ARG A 122 8.28 6.15 10.63
N ALA A 123 7.70 5.12 11.22
CA ALA A 123 6.77 4.25 10.52
C ALA A 123 5.76 3.62 11.49
N THR A 124 4.65 3.11 10.95
CA THR A 124 3.76 2.21 11.67
C THR A 124 3.53 0.93 10.86
N THR A 125 2.89 -0.06 11.50
CA THR A 125 2.55 -1.36 10.92
C THR A 125 1.36 -1.94 11.69
N HIS A 126 0.97 -3.18 11.42
CA HIS A 126 0.01 -3.89 12.25
C HIS A 126 0.56 -4.03 13.68
N HIS A 127 -0.25 -3.77 14.71
CA HIS A 127 0.21 -3.70 16.12
C HIS A 127 0.99 -4.95 16.58
N ARG A 128 0.60 -6.16 16.14
CA ARG A 128 1.33 -7.42 16.40
C ARG A 128 2.74 -7.52 15.78
N ALA A 129 3.14 -6.57 14.95
CA ALA A 129 4.41 -6.55 14.22
C ALA A 129 5.32 -5.36 14.62
N TYR A 130 4.95 -4.56 15.62
CA TYR A 130 5.76 -3.42 16.06
C TYR A 130 7.21 -3.81 16.40
N GLU A 131 7.41 -4.90 17.14
CA GLU A 131 8.76 -5.40 17.48
C GLU A 131 9.59 -5.82 16.26
N LEU A 132 8.95 -6.35 15.21
CA LEU A 132 9.61 -6.67 13.93
C LEU A 132 9.96 -5.41 13.11
N LEU A 133 9.22 -4.32 13.31
CA LEU A 133 9.46 -3.04 12.63
C LEU A 133 10.56 -2.20 13.31
N ARG A 134 10.72 -2.31 14.65
CA ARG A 134 11.72 -1.53 15.42
C ARG A 134 13.14 -1.52 14.80
N PRO A 135 13.75 -2.66 14.40
CA PRO A 135 15.10 -2.64 13.83
C PRO A 135 15.18 -2.08 12.40
N LEU A 136 14.05 -1.76 11.77
CA LEU A 136 13.96 -1.36 10.35
C LEU A 136 13.67 0.13 10.14
N CYS A 137 13.33 0.87 11.19
CA CYS A 137 12.96 2.29 11.14
C CYS A 137 13.65 3.10 12.25
N ARG A 138 13.46 4.43 12.28
CA ARG A 138 13.93 5.28 13.40
C ARG A 138 13.08 5.08 14.64
N GLU A 139 11.77 4.92 14.45
CA GLU A 139 10.76 4.99 15.50
C GLU A 139 9.47 4.34 15.00
N VAL A 140 8.90 3.46 15.83
CA VAL A 140 7.60 2.82 15.57
C VAL A 140 6.52 3.64 16.24
N VAL A 141 5.67 4.29 15.44
CA VAL A 141 4.54 5.10 15.92
C VAL A 141 3.35 4.19 16.18
N THR A 142 2.86 4.17 17.42
CA THR A 142 1.83 3.23 17.90
C THR A 142 0.46 3.88 18.12
N ASP A 143 0.38 5.21 18.13
CA ASP A 143 -0.81 6.01 18.45
C ASP A 143 -1.40 6.73 17.22
N ARG A 144 -0.94 6.40 16.01
CA ARG A 144 -1.45 6.92 14.74
C ARG A 144 -1.74 5.79 13.76
N ARG A 145 -2.87 5.91 13.06
CA ARG A 145 -3.32 4.95 12.03
C ARG A 145 -2.54 5.06 10.72
N ILE A 146 -2.06 6.27 10.41
CA ILE A 146 -1.26 6.61 9.22
C ILE A 146 -0.08 7.47 9.68
N VAL A 147 1.10 7.22 9.11
CA VAL A 147 2.36 7.95 9.34
C VAL A 147 2.93 8.34 7.98
N ASP A 148 3.01 9.64 7.72
CA ASP A 148 3.57 10.21 6.50
C ASP A 148 4.94 10.86 6.80
N GLU A 149 6.00 10.36 6.14
CA GLU A 149 7.35 10.93 6.17
C GLU A 149 7.74 11.42 4.77
N GLY A 150 6.83 12.18 4.13
CA GLY A 150 7.00 12.85 2.85
C GLY A 150 6.70 11.93 1.66
N ARG A 151 7.69 11.11 1.29
CA ARG A 151 7.61 10.16 0.17
C ARG A 151 7.25 8.74 0.61
N VAL A 152 7.28 8.46 1.91
CA VAL A 152 6.91 7.15 2.46
C VAL A 152 5.71 7.33 3.37
N VAL A 153 4.63 6.61 3.10
CA VAL A 153 3.41 6.62 3.93
C VAL A 153 3.11 5.21 4.43
N THR A 154 3.10 5.01 5.74
CA THR A 154 2.81 3.70 6.35
C THR A 154 1.51 3.77 7.14
N ALA A 155 0.72 2.69 7.14
CA ALA A 155 -0.51 2.60 7.91
C ALA A 155 -0.62 1.29 8.68
N GLY A 156 -1.51 1.30 9.67
CA GLY A 156 -1.69 0.24 10.66
C GLY A 156 -2.33 -1.05 10.13
N GLY A 157 -3.15 -1.69 10.96
CA GLY A 157 -3.76 -2.99 10.64
C GLY A 157 -4.98 -2.92 9.71
N VAL A 158 -4.98 -3.80 8.71
CA VAL A 158 -6.10 -4.23 7.86
C VAL A 158 -7.01 -3.12 7.33
N ALA A 159 -8.09 -2.79 8.04
CA ALA A 159 -9.09 -1.81 7.59
C ALA A 159 -8.52 -0.40 7.37
N SER A 160 -7.30 -0.10 7.83
CA SER A 160 -6.59 1.14 7.52
C SER A 160 -6.21 1.30 6.03
N SER A 161 -6.39 0.28 5.19
CA SER A 161 -6.23 0.40 3.73
C SER A 161 -7.22 1.37 3.10
N LEU A 162 -8.46 1.43 3.57
CA LEU A 162 -9.46 2.39 3.12
C LEU A 162 -9.04 3.83 3.47
N ASP A 163 -8.65 4.06 4.73
CA ASP A 163 -8.16 5.36 5.18
C ASP A 163 -6.88 5.78 4.44
N LEU A 164 -5.93 4.86 4.25
CA LEU A 164 -4.70 5.15 3.52
C LEU A 164 -4.98 5.45 2.04
N GLY A 165 -5.91 4.73 1.42
CA GLY A 165 -6.37 5.02 0.06
C GLY A 165 -6.91 6.44 -0.08
N LEU A 166 -7.84 6.82 0.81
CA LEU A 166 -8.40 8.18 0.85
C LEU A 166 -7.35 9.24 1.21
N TYR A 167 -6.40 8.93 2.10
CA TYR A 167 -5.29 9.81 2.44
C TYR A 167 -4.35 10.05 1.25
N LEU A 168 -4.04 9.01 0.47
CA LEU A 168 -3.25 9.14 -0.76
C LEU A 168 -4.02 9.92 -1.84
N VAL A 169 -5.35 9.75 -1.94
CA VAL A 169 -6.21 10.61 -2.78
C VAL A 169 -6.05 12.07 -2.38
N GLU A 170 -6.19 12.40 -1.10
CA GLU A 170 -6.04 13.77 -0.58
C GLU A 170 -4.64 14.35 -0.84
N LYS A 171 -3.59 13.58 -0.53
CA LYS A 171 -2.18 13.97 -0.64
C LYS A 171 -1.77 14.37 -2.07
N PHE A 172 -2.34 13.73 -3.09
CA PHE A 172 -1.92 13.93 -4.48
C PHE A 172 -2.96 14.62 -5.38
N TRP A 173 -4.26 14.50 -5.09
CA TRP A 173 -5.35 15.10 -5.88
C TRP A 173 -6.25 16.07 -5.07
N GLY A 174 -5.94 16.29 -3.80
CA GLY A 174 -6.57 17.32 -2.96
C GLY A 174 -7.81 16.85 -2.18
N ALA A 175 -8.21 17.67 -1.21
CA ALA A 175 -9.30 17.36 -0.29
C ALA A 175 -10.65 17.12 -1.00
N ASP A 176 -10.93 17.87 -2.07
CA ASP A 176 -12.18 17.73 -2.83
C ASP A 176 -12.30 16.36 -3.53
N ALA A 177 -11.20 15.85 -4.09
CA ALA A 177 -11.14 14.52 -4.67
C ALA A 177 -11.44 13.43 -3.63
N ARG A 178 -10.83 13.56 -2.43
CA ARG A 178 -11.08 12.67 -1.29
C ARG A 178 -12.53 12.75 -0.82
N VAL A 179 -13.10 13.95 -0.67
CA VAL A 179 -14.50 14.16 -0.27
C VAL A 179 -15.45 13.50 -1.28
N LYS A 180 -15.23 13.74 -2.59
CA LYS A 180 -16.06 13.17 -3.67
C LYS A 180 -16.01 11.64 -3.66
N ILE A 181 -14.81 11.06 -3.54
CA ILE A 181 -14.61 9.60 -3.51
C ILE A 181 -15.22 8.99 -2.24
N ALA A 182 -14.91 9.53 -1.05
CA ALA A 182 -15.43 9.03 0.22
C ALA A 182 -16.97 9.10 0.29
N ALA A 183 -17.58 10.17 -0.24
CA ALA A 183 -19.02 10.31 -0.31
C ALA A 183 -19.66 9.25 -1.22
N GLN A 184 -19.06 8.95 -2.37
CA GLN A 184 -19.55 7.94 -3.30
C GLN A 184 -19.30 6.50 -2.79
N MET A 185 -18.22 6.27 -2.04
CA MET A 185 -17.97 5.00 -1.33
C MET A 185 -18.91 4.77 -0.13
N GLU A 186 -19.75 5.76 0.20
CA GLU A 186 -20.51 5.82 1.46
C GLU A 186 -19.62 5.62 2.71
N TYR A 187 -18.35 6.03 2.62
CA TYR A 187 -17.35 5.82 3.67
C TYR A 187 -17.62 6.77 4.85
N ARG A 188 -18.49 6.28 5.75
CA ARG A 188 -19.02 6.95 6.94
C ARG A 188 -18.93 5.97 8.12
N GLY A 189 -19.08 6.48 9.34
CA GLY A 189 -19.21 5.62 10.52
C GLY A 189 -20.43 4.69 10.39
N TYR A 190 -20.33 3.48 10.96
CA TYR A 190 -21.45 2.55 10.97
C TYR A 190 -22.64 3.11 11.75
N SER A 191 -23.83 3.04 11.16
CA SER A 191 -25.11 3.41 11.78
C SER A 191 -26.14 2.32 11.49
N ALA A 192 -26.80 1.84 12.53
CA ALA A 192 -27.94 0.92 12.45
C ALA A 192 -29.16 1.55 13.13
N ILE A 193 -30.36 1.07 12.77
CA ILE A 193 -31.65 1.36 13.41
C ILE A 193 -32.03 0.11 14.23
#